data_AF-A0A7V8K7M4-F1
#
_entry.id   AF-A0A7V8K7M4-F1
#
_cell.length_a   1.000
_cell.length_b   1.000
_cell.length_c   1.000
_cell.angle_alpha   90.00
_cell.angle_beta   90.00
_cell.angle_gamma   90.00
#
_symmetry.space_group_name_H-M   'P 1'
#
loop_
_entity.id
_entity.type
_entity.pdbx_description
1 polymer ?
#
loop_
_entity_poly.entity_id
_entity_poly.type
_entity_poly.pdbx_seq_one_letter_code
_entity_poly.pdbx_strand_id
1 'polypeptide(L)'
;MKAIPLLSRLRQSRRTSLTLFAITLGALVVAAAWFLGARSALADAYQRLGSRNQALSEAQVREQEARLRVEYAQSAQHLLTAVQAHGLQPDAWGERLINLRQSQMSREDAASLLGAVGRDSDRIFGAEAFELSVTHPDEGLFDTPNTEDRAPAPLSLTLRGSLLFRTAATGGAALLPEAAP
;
A
#
# COMPACT_ATOMS: atom_id res chain seq x y z
N MET A 1 38.12 -2.14 -94.44
CA MET A 1 38.34 -2.64 -93.06
C MET A 1 38.93 -1.52 -92.18
N LYS A 2 38.10 -0.74 -91.47
CA LYS A 2 38.53 0.23 -90.45
C LYS A 2 37.54 0.20 -89.28
N ALA A 3 37.60 -0.84 -88.44
CA ALA A 3 36.72 -1.00 -87.26
C ALA A 3 37.50 -0.97 -85.92
N ILE A 4 38.82 -0.89 -85.96
CA ILE A 4 39.70 -1.15 -84.81
C ILE A 4 39.87 0.05 -83.85
N PRO A 5 39.88 1.34 -84.26
CA PRO A 5 40.12 2.44 -83.33
C PRO A 5 38.89 2.89 -82.51
N LEU A 6 37.67 2.45 -82.88
CA LEU A 6 36.43 2.79 -82.14
C LEU A 6 36.21 1.86 -80.94
N LEU A 7 36.57 0.58 -81.06
CA LEU A 7 36.45 -0.41 -79.99
C LEU A 7 37.40 -0.16 -78.82
N SER A 8 38.60 0.38 -79.08
CA SER A 8 39.57 0.74 -78.03
C SER A 8 39.12 1.96 -77.23
N ARG A 9 38.58 3.00 -77.88
CA ARG A 9 38.02 4.19 -77.21
C ARG A 9 36.79 3.86 -76.35
N LEU A 10 35.90 3.00 -76.84
CA LEU A 10 34.74 2.53 -76.06
C LEU A 10 35.15 1.68 -74.85
N ARG A 11 36.16 0.81 -74.99
CA ARG A 11 36.72 0.05 -73.85
C ARG A 11 37.37 0.95 -72.80
N GLN A 12 38.05 2.01 -73.22
CA GLN A 12 38.72 2.94 -72.31
C GLN A 12 37.73 3.87 -71.58
N SER A 13 36.65 4.30 -72.26
CA SER A 13 35.53 5.02 -71.65
C SER A 13 34.77 4.16 -70.62
N ARG A 14 34.53 2.88 -70.93
CA ARG A 14 33.89 1.96 -69.97
C ARG A 14 34.75 1.66 -68.75
N ARG A 15 36.07 1.57 -68.92
CA ARG A 15 37.00 1.36 -67.78
C ARG A 15 37.03 2.57 -66.85
N THR A 16 37.06 3.79 -67.41
CA THR A 16 37.03 5.03 -66.62
C THR A 16 35.70 5.24 -65.91
N SER A 17 34.57 4.91 -66.54
CA SER A 17 33.26 4.95 -65.87
C SER A 17 33.16 3.90 -64.76
N LEU A 18 33.71 2.71 -64.95
CA LEU A 18 33.76 1.66 -63.92
C LEU A 18 34.61 2.04 -62.72
N THR A 19 35.78 2.65 -62.94
CA THR A 19 36.63 3.12 -61.83
C THR A 19 35.98 4.24 -61.05
N LEU A 20 35.33 5.19 -61.74
CA LEU A 20 34.58 6.26 -61.07
C LEU A 20 33.40 5.69 -60.28
N PHE A 21 32.65 4.77 -60.86
CA PHE A 21 31.56 4.09 -60.17
C PHE A 21 32.05 3.35 -58.93
N ALA A 22 33.14 2.59 -59.03
CA ALA A 22 33.73 1.88 -57.90
C ALA A 22 34.19 2.82 -56.78
N ILE A 23 34.80 3.97 -57.12
CA ILE A 23 35.21 4.99 -56.15
C ILE A 23 33.99 5.60 -55.47
N THR A 24 32.96 6.00 -56.23
CA THR A 24 31.74 6.57 -55.65
C THR A 24 30.99 5.58 -54.76
N LEU A 25 30.95 4.30 -55.17
CA LEU A 25 30.34 3.24 -54.39
C LEU A 25 31.14 2.99 -53.11
N GLY A 26 32.47 2.96 -53.19
CA GLY A 26 33.34 2.86 -52.02
C GLY A 26 33.13 4.01 -51.04
N ALA A 27 33.09 5.24 -51.53
CA ALA A 27 32.81 6.43 -50.71
C ALA A 27 31.42 6.35 -50.05
N LEU A 28 30.41 5.88 -50.77
CA LEU A 28 29.06 5.70 -50.23
C LEU A 28 29.02 4.64 -49.13
N VAL A 29 29.72 3.52 -49.30
CA VAL A 29 29.82 2.46 -48.29
C VAL A 29 30.51 2.97 -47.03
N VAL A 30 31.61 3.72 -47.16
CA VAL A 30 32.32 4.31 -46.02
C VAL A 30 31.43 5.31 -45.27
N ALA A 31 30.74 6.20 -46.00
CA ALA A 31 29.81 7.16 -45.40
C ALA A 31 28.64 6.45 -44.68
N ALA A 32 28.08 5.40 -45.27
CA ALA A 32 27.01 4.61 -44.67
C ALA A 32 27.47 3.89 -43.39
N ALA A 33 28.66 3.29 -43.40
CA ALA A 33 29.24 2.64 -42.22
C ALA A 33 29.49 3.64 -41.08
N TRP A 34 30.04 4.81 -41.41
CA TRP A 34 30.24 5.89 -40.43
C TRP A 34 28.92 6.37 -39.83
N PHE A 35 27.90 6.59 -40.66
CA PHE A 35 26.59 7.04 -40.21
C PHE A 35 25.92 6.03 -39.28
N LEU A 36 26.05 4.72 -39.58
CA LEU A 36 25.51 3.67 -38.73
C LEU A 36 26.19 3.63 -37.35
N GLY A 37 27.52 3.78 -37.31
CA GLY A 37 28.28 3.85 -36.06
C GLY A 37 27.99 5.11 -35.23
N ALA A 38 27.83 6.26 -35.88
CA ALA A 38 27.44 7.51 -35.21
C ALA A 38 26.03 7.41 -34.61
N ARG A 39 25.09 6.77 -35.32
CA ARG A 39 23.73 6.56 -34.85
C ARG A 39 23.67 5.59 -33.67
N SER A 40 24.43 4.50 -33.69
CA SER A 40 24.48 3.55 -32.56
C SER A 40 25.11 4.19 -31.32
N ALA A 41 26.21 4.94 -31.48
CA ALA A 41 26.85 5.63 -30.36
C ALA A 41 25.92 6.64 -29.68
N LEU A 42 25.09 7.34 -30.48
CA LEU A 42 24.07 8.25 -29.97
C LEU A 42 22.94 7.49 -29.26
N ALA A 43 22.46 6.37 -29.82
CA ALA A 43 21.47 5.52 -29.16
C ALA A 43 21.97 5.00 -27.80
N ASP A 44 23.22 4.54 -27.73
CA ASP A 44 23.85 4.07 -26.49
C ASP A 44 24.00 5.20 -25.47
N ALA A 45 24.28 6.43 -25.92
CA ALA A 45 24.36 7.59 -25.04
C ALA A 45 22.98 7.91 -24.43
N TYR A 46 21.91 7.89 -25.21
CA TYR A 46 20.55 8.08 -24.70
C TYR A 46 20.10 6.96 -23.76
N GLN A 47 20.43 5.70 -24.07
CA GLN A 47 20.13 4.59 -23.18
C GLN A 47 20.84 4.72 -21.83
N ARG A 48 22.13 5.11 -21.83
CA ARG A 48 22.90 5.36 -20.59
C ARG A 48 22.37 6.56 -19.80
N LEU A 49 21.89 7.59 -20.47
CA LEU A 49 21.26 8.73 -19.80
C LEU A 49 19.92 8.32 -19.17
N GLY A 50 19.11 7.55 -19.91
CA GLY A 50 17.84 7.01 -19.43
C GLY A 50 18.00 6.14 -18.20
N SER A 51 18.94 5.20 -18.21
CA SER A 51 19.17 4.29 -17.07
C SER A 51 19.69 5.04 -15.83
N ARG A 52 20.56 6.04 -16.01
CA ARG A 52 21.02 6.89 -14.91
C ARG A 52 19.91 7.75 -14.33
N ASN A 53 19.07 8.36 -15.18
CA ASN A 53 17.92 9.14 -14.73
C ASN A 53 16.90 8.26 -14.00
N GLN A 54 16.67 7.05 -14.49
CA GLN A 54 15.80 6.08 -13.81
C GLN A 54 16.37 5.73 -12.43
N ALA A 55 17.64 5.37 -12.33
CA ALA A 55 18.29 5.05 -11.05
C ALA A 55 18.25 6.25 -10.07
N LEU A 56 18.44 7.48 -10.55
CA LEU A 56 18.29 8.68 -9.74
C LEU A 56 16.86 8.87 -9.26
N SER A 57 15.86 8.68 -10.13
CA SER A 57 14.45 8.81 -9.75
C SER A 57 14.07 7.77 -8.69
N GLU A 58 14.51 6.52 -8.83
CA GLU A 58 14.28 5.46 -7.85
C GLU A 58 14.96 5.78 -6.52
N ALA A 59 16.19 6.32 -6.53
CA ALA A 59 16.89 6.74 -5.32
C ALA A 59 16.18 7.90 -4.62
N GLN A 60 15.68 8.89 -5.38
CA GLN A 60 14.93 10.02 -4.84
C GLN A 60 13.61 9.58 -4.20
N VAL A 61 12.88 8.65 -4.83
CA VAL A 61 11.65 8.09 -4.26
C VAL A 61 11.93 7.40 -2.92
N ARG A 62 12.97 6.56 -2.84
CA ARG A 62 13.36 5.90 -1.58
C ARG A 62 13.80 6.91 -0.51
N GLU A 63 14.51 7.96 -0.90
CA GLU A 63 14.91 9.02 0.03
C GLU A 63 13.68 9.76 0.58
N GLN A 64 12.71 10.09 -0.27
CA GLN A 64 11.46 10.74 0.14
C GLN A 64 10.65 9.84 1.09
N GLU A 65 10.51 8.56 0.79
CA GLU A 65 9.86 7.60 1.68
C GLU A 65 10.55 7.52 3.04
N ALA A 66 11.89 7.49 3.06
CA ALA A 66 12.66 7.47 4.30
C ALA A 66 12.47 8.76 5.11
N ARG A 67 12.51 9.94 4.45
CA ARG A 67 12.26 11.23 5.09
C ARG A 67 10.86 11.30 5.71
N LEU A 68 9.84 10.87 4.99
CA LEU A 68 8.46 10.80 5.49
C LEU A 68 8.36 9.92 6.74
N ARG A 69 9.00 8.74 6.74
CA ARG A 69 9.02 7.85 7.92
C ARG A 69 9.66 8.51 9.13
N VAL A 70 10.75 9.24 8.94
CA VAL A 70 11.43 9.97 10.02
C VAL A 70 10.54 11.10 10.55
N GLU A 71 9.91 11.87 9.67
CA GLU A 71 8.98 12.94 10.05
C GLU A 71 7.80 12.40 10.85
N TYR A 72 7.20 11.28 10.42
CA TYR A 72 6.13 10.61 11.16
C TYR A 72 6.59 10.15 12.55
N ALA A 73 7.77 9.52 12.66
CA ALA A 73 8.31 9.09 13.94
C ALA A 73 8.55 10.27 14.90
N GLN A 74 9.09 11.38 14.38
CA GLN A 74 9.30 12.61 15.15
C GLN A 74 7.96 13.20 15.62
N SER A 75 6.97 13.29 14.73
CA SER A 75 5.65 13.81 15.07
C SER A 75 4.96 12.97 16.16
N ALA A 76 5.03 11.64 16.06
CA ALA A 76 4.51 10.72 17.06
C ALA A 76 5.22 10.91 18.42
N GLN A 77 6.55 11.06 18.41
CA GLN A 77 7.32 11.31 19.64
C GLN A 77 6.94 12.64 20.30
N HIS A 78 6.75 13.71 19.50
CA HIS A 78 6.28 14.99 20.01
C HIS A 78 4.88 14.90 20.63
N LEU A 79 3.96 14.18 19.99
CA LEU A 79 2.62 13.95 20.53
C LEU A 79 2.66 13.17 21.84
N LEU A 80 3.44 12.08 21.92
CA LEU A 80 3.59 11.30 23.15
C LEU A 80 4.19 12.14 24.29
N THR A 81 5.19 12.97 23.98
CA THR A 81 5.81 13.87 24.98
C THR A 81 4.81 14.90 25.49
N ALA A 82 4.01 15.50 24.60
CA ALA A 82 2.97 16.45 24.97
C ALA A 82 1.88 15.79 25.83
N VAL A 83 1.42 14.60 25.45
CA VAL A 83 0.43 13.79 26.18
C VAL A 83 0.93 13.47 27.59
N GLN A 84 2.19 13.04 27.73
CA GLN A 84 2.81 12.79 29.03
C GLN A 84 2.93 14.06 29.89
N ALA A 85 3.28 15.21 29.29
CA ALA A 85 3.32 16.49 30.00
C ALA A 85 1.95 16.93 30.55
N HIS A 86 0.86 16.50 29.91
CA HIS A 86 -0.52 16.70 30.38
C HIS A 86 -1.00 15.62 31.36
N GLY A 87 -0.11 14.73 31.82
CA GLY A 87 -0.42 13.69 32.81
C GLY A 87 -1.18 12.49 32.24
N LEU A 88 -1.33 12.40 30.92
CA LEU A 88 -1.92 11.25 30.25
C LEU A 88 -0.84 10.16 30.10
N GLN A 89 -1.17 8.91 30.46
CA GLN A 89 -0.25 7.76 30.39
C GLN A 89 -0.66 6.83 29.25
N PRO A 90 -0.24 7.07 27.99
CA PRO A 90 -0.67 6.29 26.84
C PRO A 90 -0.30 4.80 26.96
N ASP A 91 0.86 4.49 27.55
CA ASP A 91 1.32 3.11 27.77
C ASP A 91 0.53 2.34 28.84
N ALA A 92 -0.27 3.04 29.64
CA ALA A 92 -1.14 2.46 30.66
C ALA A 92 -2.54 2.12 30.10
N TRP A 93 -2.76 2.23 28.79
CA TRP A 93 -4.01 1.87 28.13
C TRP A 93 -3.79 0.74 27.12
N GLY A 94 -4.55 -0.34 27.27
CA GLY A 94 -4.73 -1.36 26.25
C GLY A 94 -5.96 -1.06 25.40
N GLU A 95 -5.90 -1.43 24.11
CA GLU A 95 -7.03 -1.33 23.20
C GLU A 95 -7.51 -2.72 22.78
N ARG A 96 -8.83 -2.94 22.82
CA ARG A 96 -9.48 -4.14 22.29
C ARG A 96 -10.59 -3.74 21.33
N LEU A 97 -10.50 -4.20 20.09
CA LEU A 97 -11.56 -4.01 19.10
C LEU A 97 -12.75 -4.93 19.39
N ILE A 98 -13.94 -4.36 19.36
CA ILE A 98 -15.22 -5.08 19.44
C ILE A 98 -15.84 -5.03 18.05
N ASN A 99 -16.20 -6.19 17.51
CA ASN A 99 -16.88 -6.32 16.23
C ASN A 99 -17.92 -7.44 16.32
N LEU A 100 -19.07 -7.08 16.88
CA LEU A 100 -20.25 -7.92 16.93
C LEU A 100 -21.22 -7.45 15.85
N ARG A 101 -21.67 -8.36 14.98
CA ARG A 101 -22.56 -8.03 13.85
C ARG A 101 -23.82 -8.87 13.94
N GLN A 102 -24.97 -8.20 14.11
CA GLN A 102 -26.30 -8.80 14.04
C GLN A 102 -26.40 -10.13 14.83
N SER A 103 -25.83 -10.16 16.03
CA SER A 103 -25.87 -11.36 16.85
C SER A 103 -27.21 -11.41 17.56
N GLN A 104 -27.93 -12.53 17.39
CA GLN A 104 -29.12 -12.80 18.17
C GLN A 104 -28.72 -13.25 19.57
N MET A 105 -29.31 -12.66 20.61
CA MET A 105 -28.99 -12.97 21.99
C MET A 105 -30.16 -12.75 22.93
N SER A 106 -30.09 -13.41 24.09
CA SER A 106 -31.06 -13.25 25.17
C SER A 106 -31.03 -11.80 25.70
N ARG A 107 -32.09 -11.39 26.39
CA ARG A 107 -32.13 -10.05 27.04
C ARG A 107 -31.06 -9.95 28.13
N GLU A 108 -30.81 -11.04 28.82
CA GLU A 108 -29.78 -11.15 29.87
C GLU A 108 -28.36 -11.00 29.29
N ASP A 109 -28.05 -11.71 28.20
CA ASP A 109 -26.75 -11.63 27.54
C ASP A 109 -26.49 -10.24 26.96
N ALA A 110 -27.52 -9.64 26.34
CA ALA A 110 -27.42 -8.26 25.84
C ALA A 110 -27.14 -7.28 26.99
N ALA A 111 -27.87 -7.39 28.11
CA ALA A 111 -27.65 -6.54 29.27
C ALA A 111 -26.24 -6.70 29.85
N SER A 112 -25.74 -7.95 29.95
CA SER A 112 -24.39 -8.25 30.42
C SER A 112 -23.32 -7.65 29.51
N LEU A 113 -23.46 -7.81 28.18
CA LEU A 113 -22.52 -7.25 27.20
C LEU A 113 -22.53 -5.72 27.21
N LEU A 114 -23.71 -5.10 27.24
CA LEU A 114 -23.83 -3.64 27.29
C LEU A 114 -23.31 -3.07 28.61
N GLY A 115 -23.52 -3.79 29.72
CA GLY A 115 -22.92 -3.47 31.02
C GLY A 115 -21.39 -3.52 30.98
N ALA A 116 -20.81 -4.54 30.34
CA ALA A 116 -19.35 -4.67 30.19
C ALA A 116 -18.70 -3.61 29.30
N VAL A 117 -19.49 -3.01 28.41
CA VAL A 117 -19.10 -1.93 27.48
C VAL A 117 -19.42 -0.54 28.05
N GLY A 118 -20.18 -0.49 29.15
CA GLY A 118 -20.54 0.72 29.85
C GLY A 118 -19.34 1.54 30.32
N ARG A 119 -19.57 2.82 30.55
CA ARG A 119 -18.52 3.78 30.94
C ARG A 119 -18.03 3.45 32.35
N ASP A 120 -16.75 3.11 32.47
CA ASP A 120 -16.05 2.89 33.73
C ASP A 120 -14.85 3.85 33.80
N SER A 121 -14.41 4.21 35.01
CA SER A 121 -13.22 5.05 35.21
C SER A 121 -11.93 4.42 34.65
N ASP A 122 -11.92 3.10 34.52
CA ASP A 122 -10.81 2.33 33.96
C ASP A 122 -11.09 1.76 32.56
N ARG A 123 -12.27 2.05 31.97
CA ARG A 123 -12.65 1.56 30.64
C ARG A 123 -13.45 2.60 29.86
N ILE A 124 -12.97 2.90 28.66
CA ILE A 124 -13.61 3.83 27.74
C ILE A 124 -13.98 3.05 26.48
N PHE A 125 -15.26 3.01 26.14
CA PHE A 125 -15.71 2.46 24.88
C PHE A 125 -16.01 3.56 23.87
N GLY A 126 -15.30 3.54 22.74
CA GLY A 126 -15.58 4.36 21.56
C GLY A 126 -16.46 3.57 20.59
N ALA A 127 -17.77 3.82 20.62
CA ALA A 127 -18.71 3.20 19.69
C ALA A 127 -18.59 3.81 18.29
N GLU A 128 -18.35 2.98 17.28
CA GLU A 128 -18.44 3.37 15.87
C GLU A 128 -19.82 3.02 15.28
N ALA A 129 -20.38 1.88 15.69
CA ALA A 129 -21.70 1.44 15.31
C ALA A 129 -22.36 0.75 16.50
N PHE A 130 -23.59 1.17 16.81
CA PHE A 130 -24.41 0.57 17.83
C PHE A 130 -25.84 0.46 17.29
N GLU A 131 -26.34 -0.76 17.21
CA GLU A 131 -27.71 -1.04 16.82
C GLU A 131 -28.25 -2.14 17.71
N LEU A 132 -29.38 -1.87 18.35
CA LEU A 132 -30.12 -2.83 19.15
C LEU A 132 -31.55 -2.85 18.65
N SER A 133 -31.98 -4.01 18.15
CA SER A 133 -33.31 -4.21 17.58
C SER A 133 -33.94 -5.49 18.13
N VAL A 134 -35.26 -5.57 18.04
CA VAL A 134 -36.04 -6.77 18.34
C VAL A 134 -36.16 -7.63 17.09
N THR A 135 -36.21 -8.95 17.26
CA THR A 135 -36.35 -9.89 16.14
C THR A 135 -37.80 -10.14 15.75
N HIS A 136 -38.78 -9.74 16.57
CA HIS A 136 -40.22 -9.88 16.34
C HIS A 136 -41.00 -8.61 16.64
N PRO A 137 -42.13 -8.36 15.94
CA PRO A 137 -42.95 -7.16 16.11
C PRO A 137 -43.74 -7.13 17.42
N ASP A 138 -44.00 -8.28 18.01
CA ASP A 138 -44.76 -8.41 19.26
C ASP A 138 -43.90 -8.11 20.51
N GLU A 139 -42.63 -7.76 20.31
CA GLU A 139 -41.67 -7.50 21.36
C GLU A 139 -41.25 -6.03 21.39
N GLY A 140 -41.27 -5.42 22.57
CA GLY A 140 -40.68 -4.11 22.80
C GLY A 140 -39.25 -4.19 23.33
N LEU A 141 -38.45 -3.18 22.99
CA LEU A 141 -37.13 -2.98 23.60
C LEU A 141 -37.26 -2.55 25.08
N PHE A 142 -38.34 -1.86 25.42
CA PHE A 142 -38.58 -1.25 26.72
C PHE A 142 -39.65 -1.98 27.55
N ASP A 143 -40.16 -3.10 27.05
CA ASP A 143 -41.13 -3.91 27.78
C ASP A 143 -40.43 -4.69 28.89
N THR A 144 -41.14 -4.92 29.99
CA THR A 144 -40.63 -5.71 31.11
C THR A 144 -40.24 -7.09 30.58
N PRO A 145 -38.99 -7.54 30.79
CA PRO A 145 -38.54 -8.83 30.29
C PRO A 145 -39.39 -9.93 30.92
N ASN A 146 -40.05 -10.71 30.06
CA ASN A 146 -40.78 -11.89 30.51
C ASN A 146 -39.74 -12.95 30.89
N THR A 147 -39.99 -13.74 31.93
CA THR A 147 -39.01 -14.69 32.50
C THR A 147 -38.55 -15.80 31.55
N GLU A 148 -39.18 -15.94 30.39
CA GLU A 148 -38.78 -16.89 29.35
C GLU A 148 -38.50 -16.16 28.04
N ASP A 149 -37.24 -16.17 27.63
CA ASP A 149 -36.85 -15.70 26.30
C ASP A 149 -37.34 -16.68 25.23
N ARG A 150 -37.94 -16.15 24.18
CA ARG A 150 -38.37 -16.92 23.00
C ARG A 150 -37.14 -17.49 22.29
N ALA A 151 -37.32 -18.67 21.68
CA ALA A 151 -36.42 -19.17 20.64
C ALA A 151 -37.05 -18.91 19.25
N PRO A 152 -36.33 -18.28 18.29
CA PRO A 152 -34.98 -17.72 18.40
C PRO A 152 -34.93 -16.45 19.27
N ALA A 153 -33.72 -16.10 19.70
CA ALA A 153 -33.51 -15.09 20.72
C ALA A 153 -34.13 -13.72 20.36
N PRO A 154 -34.66 -13.00 21.35
CA PRO A 154 -35.53 -11.84 21.15
C PRO A 154 -34.82 -10.60 20.59
N LEU A 155 -33.53 -10.45 20.86
CA LEU A 155 -32.76 -9.25 20.52
C LEU A 155 -31.72 -9.54 19.45
N SER A 156 -31.51 -8.56 18.56
CA SER A 156 -30.41 -8.49 17.61
C SER A 156 -29.52 -7.31 17.96
N LEU A 157 -28.23 -7.58 18.22
CA LEU A 157 -27.24 -6.58 18.59
C LEU A 157 -26.13 -6.49 17.53
N THR A 158 -25.87 -5.28 17.06
CA THR A 158 -24.66 -4.91 16.34
C THR A 158 -23.88 -3.91 17.19
N LEU A 159 -22.63 -4.25 17.49
CA LEU A 159 -21.74 -3.42 18.28
C LEU A 159 -20.35 -3.42 17.65
N ARG A 160 -19.92 -2.27 17.15
CA ARG A 160 -18.58 -2.07 16.61
C ARG A 160 -17.93 -0.87 17.27
N GLY A 161 -16.67 -1.03 17.70
CA GLY A 161 -15.91 0.06 18.30
C GLY A 161 -14.62 -0.41 18.95
N SER A 162 -13.97 0.48 19.66
CA SER A 162 -12.76 0.20 20.44
C SER A 162 -13.03 0.34 21.94
N LEU A 163 -12.62 -0.67 22.70
CA LEU A 163 -12.59 -0.63 24.16
C LEU A 163 -11.17 -0.34 24.61
N LEU A 164 -10.96 0.86 25.12
CA LEU A 164 -9.75 1.23 25.84
C LEU A 164 -9.92 0.82 27.30
N PHE A 165 -8.93 0.13 27.86
CA PHE A 165 -8.93 -0.27 29.26
C PHE A 165 -7.58 0.04 29.89
N ARG A 166 -7.57 0.41 31.17
CA ARG A 166 -6.33 0.67 31.86
C ARG A 166 -5.56 -0.64 32.06
N THR A 167 -4.40 -0.77 31.43
CA THR A 167 -3.42 -1.77 31.80
C THR A 167 -2.74 -1.22 33.04
N ALA A 168 -3.22 -1.60 34.23
CA ALA A 168 -2.41 -1.43 35.42
C ALA A 168 -1.00 -1.94 35.07
N ALA A 169 0.05 -1.20 35.43
CA ALA A 169 1.43 -1.62 35.25
C ALA A 169 1.66 -2.88 36.09
N THR A 170 1.17 -4.01 35.60
CA THR A 170 1.25 -5.31 36.24
C THR A 170 2.49 -5.95 35.64
N GLY A 171 3.60 -5.82 36.38
CA GLY A 171 4.69 -6.77 36.27
C GLY A 171 4.13 -8.19 36.21
N GLY A 172 4.69 -8.99 35.31
CA GLY A 172 4.21 -10.27 34.85
C GLY A 172 3.28 -11.07 35.78
N ALA A 173 2.05 -11.26 35.34
CA ALA A 173 1.25 -12.41 35.73
C ALA A 173 0.39 -12.77 34.52
N ALA A 174 0.96 -13.58 33.64
CA ALA A 174 0.19 -14.35 32.67
C ALA A 174 -0.78 -15.22 33.46
N LEU A 175 -2.07 -14.86 33.44
CA LEU A 175 -3.13 -15.77 33.83
C LEU A 175 -3.26 -16.81 32.71
N LEU A 176 -2.48 -17.88 32.84
CA LEU A 176 -2.73 -19.13 32.12
C LEU A 176 -4.11 -19.65 32.53
N PRO A 177 -4.93 -20.14 31.59
CA PRO A 177 -6.15 -20.85 31.94
C PRO A 177 -5.77 -22.19 32.56
N GLU A 178 -6.10 -22.36 33.83
CA GLU A 178 -6.10 -23.65 34.51
C GLU A 178 -7.17 -24.53 33.87
N ALA A 179 -6.77 -25.33 32.90
CA ALA A 179 -7.56 -26.42 32.37
C ALA A 179 -7.45 -27.59 33.35
N ALA A 180 -8.50 -27.83 34.14
CA ALA A 180 -8.79 -29.12 34.72
C ALA A 180 -9.47 -30.01 33.65
N PRO A 181 -9.19 -31.32 33.63
CA PRO A 181 -9.93 -32.22 34.51
C PRO A 181 -9.07 -32.95 35.56
#